data_AF-A0A103EKP3-F1
#
_entry.id   AF-A0A103EKP3-F1
#
_cell.length_a   1.000
_cell.length_b   1.000
_cell.length_c   1.000
_cell.angle_alpha   90.00
_cell.angle_beta   90.00
_cell.angle_gamma   90.00
#
_symmetry.space_group_name_H-M   'P 1'
#
loop_
_entity.id
_entity.type
_entity.pdbx_description
1 polymer ?
#
loop_
_entity_poly.entity_id
_entity_poly.type
_entity_poly.pdbx_seq_one_letter_code
_entity_poly.pdbx_strand_id
1 'polypeptide(L)' 'MDGTSASDGKPRAGIAHLRQSIIDILTTPVGSRVMRRDYGSRLYQLVDAPLNAETIVDLYAATAEALAAWEPRFRLTQVK' A
#
# COMPACT_ATOMS: atom_id res chain seq x y z
N MET A 1 -12.99 -8.86 -8.46
CA MET A 1 -13.34 -7.43 -8.48
C MET A 1 -12.71 -6.85 -9.72
N ASP A 2 -13.52 -6.11 -10.44
CA ASP A 2 -13.15 -5.49 -11.71
C ASP A 2 -13.15 -3.99 -11.49
N GLY A 3 -12.21 -3.32 -12.10
CA GLY A 3 -12.06 -1.87 -12.00
C GLY A 3 -11.27 -1.34 -13.18
N THR A 4 -10.83 -0.10 -13.06
CA THR A 4 -10.19 0.62 -14.17
C THR A 4 -8.73 0.88 -13.85
N SER A 5 -7.88 0.66 -14.85
CA SER A 5 -6.46 0.95 -14.81
C SER A 5 -6.19 2.44 -14.65
N ALA A 6 -5.38 2.83 -13.67
CA ALA A 6 -5.00 4.23 -13.47
C ALA A 6 -4.06 4.77 -14.56
N SER A 7 -3.34 3.89 -15.28
CA SER A 7 -2.34 4.31 -16.27
C SER A 7 -2.89 4.54 -17.67
N ASP A 8 -3.88 3.74 -18.09
CA ASP A 8 -4.38 3.69 -19.46
C ASP A 8 -5.91 3.59 -19.57
N GLY A 9 -6.63 3.65 -18.45
CA GLY A 9 -8.10 3.68 -18.44
C GLY A 9 -8.79 2.37 -18.86
N LYS A 10 -8.04 1.30 -19.11
CA LYS A 10 -8.60 0.01 -19.54
C LYS A 10 -9.15 -0.79 -18.34
N PRO A 11 -10.16 -1.66 -18.55
CA PRO A 11 -10.62 -2.57 -17.50
C PRO A 11 -9.50 -3.49 -17.02
N ARG A 12 -9.38 -3.66 -15.70
CA ARG A 12 -8.52 -4.65 -15.04
C ARG A 12 -9.34 -5.47 -14.07
N ALA A 13 -9.06 -6.77 -14.04
CA ALA A 13 -9.73 -7.74 -13.18
C ALA A 13 -8.72 -8.60 -12.42
N GLY A 14 -9.20 -9.27 -11.38
CA GLY A 14 -8.43 -10.27 -10.63
C GLY A 14 -7.07 -9.76 -10.13
N ILE A 15 -6.01 -10.50 -10.42
CA ILE A 15 -4.64 -10.21 -9.97
C ILE A 15 -4.13 -8.86 -10.49
N ALA A 16 -4.49 -8.48 -11.71
CA ALA A 16 -4.04 -7.21 -12.29
C ALA A 16 -4.60 -6.02 -11.52
N HIS A 17 -5.87 -6.07 -11.14
CA HIS A 17 -6.49 -5.06 -10.29
C HIS A 17 -5.94 -5.11 -8.85
N LEU A 18 -5.72 -6.31 -8.30
CA LEU A 18 -5.13 -6.45 -6.97
C LEU A 18 -3.76 -5.79 -6.89
N ARG A 19 -2.89 -6.01 -7.88
CA ARG A 19 -1.56 -5.39 -7.93
C ARG A 19 -1.65 -3.86 -7.94
N GLN A 20 -2.55 -3.29 -8.73
CA GLN A 20 -2.78 -1.84 -8.76
C GLN A 20 -3.23 -1.31 -7.40
N SER A 21 -4.13 -2.03 -6.72
CA SER A 21 -4.61 -1.67 -5.38
C SER A 21 -3.47 -1.66 -4.35
N ILE A 22 -2.62 -2.70 -4.35
CA ILE A 22 -1.45 -2.79 -3.47
C ILE A 22 -0.51 -1.60 -3.69
N ILE A 23 -0.21 -1.27 -4.95
CA ILE A 23 0.64 -0.13 -5.28
C ILE A 23 0.00 1.16 -4.77
N ASP A 24 -1.27 1.42 -5.08
CA ASP A 24 -2.01 2.61 -4.65
C ASP A 24 -1.99 2.78 -3.12
N ILE A 25 -2.20 1.71 -2.35
CA ILE A 25 -2.15 1.75 -0.88
C ILE A 25 -0.75 2.12 -0.37
N LEU A 26 0.30 1.44 -0.86
CA LEU A 26 1.67 1.62 -0.37
C LEU A 26 2.29 2.95 -0.81
N THR A 27 1.87 3.49 -1.96
CA THR A 27 2.37 4.76 -2.48
C THR A 27 1.49 5.97 -2.13
N THR A 28 0.44 5.80 -1.33
CA THR A 28 -0.37 6.93 -0.86
C THR A 28 0.04 7.29 0.58
N PRO A 29 0.52 8.50 0.85
CA PRO A 29 0.77 8.94 2.22
C PRO A 29 -0.53 9.04 3.02
N VAL A 30 -0.52 8.56 4.27
CA VAL A 30 -1.64 8.80 5.20
C VAL A 30 -1.90 10.30 5.33
N GLY A 31 -3.17 10.69 5.30
CA GLY A 31 -3.63 12.08 5.37
C GLY A 31 -3.74 12.79 4.01
N SER A 32 -3.22 12.21 2.92
CA SER A 32 -3.23 12.85 1.60
C SER A 32 -4.58 12.83 0.89
N ARG A 33 -5.44 11.83 1.15
CA ARG A 33 -6.76 11.74 0.52
C ARG A 33 -7.80 12.62 1.21
N VAL A 34 -8.50 13.41 0.40
CA VAL A 34 -9.65 14.22 0.83
C VAL A 34 -10.77 13.30 1.32
N MET A 35 -11.34 13.62 2.50
CA MET A 35 -12.39 12.84 3.18
C MET A 35 -12.04 11.38 3.54
N ARG A 36 -10.79 10.95 3.34
CA ARG A 36 -10.28 9.61 3.71
C ARG A 36 -8.86 9.70 4.26
N ARG A 37 -8.69 10.45 5.35
CA ARG A 37 -7.36 10.73 5.92
C ARG A 37 -6.63 9.49 6.43
N ASP A 38 -7.34 8.46 6.85
CA ASP A 38 -6.72 7.22 7.35
C ASP A 38 -6.20 6.31 6.22
N TYR A 39 -6.51 6.64 4.95
CA TYR A 39 -6.09 5.83 3.80
C TYR A 39 -4.61 6.01 3.48
N GLY A 40 -3.96 4.89 3.17
CA GLY A 40 -2.58 4.87 2.66
C GLY A 40 -1.62 4.15 3.60
N SER A 41 -0.35 4.54 3.53
CA SER A 41 0.75 3.95 4.27
C SER A 41 1.63 4.99 4.95
N ARG A 42 2.22 4.61 6.09
CA ARG A 42 3.24 5.39 6.80
C ARG A 42 4.64 5.24 6.19
N LEU A 43 4.81 4.46 5.13
CA LEU A 43 6.10 4.27 4.44
C LEU A 43 6.78 5.60 4.05
N TYR A 44 6.01 6.63 3.71
CA TYR A 44 6.55 7.96 3.40
C TYR A 44 7.28 8.63 4.57
N GLN A 45 6.97 8.26 5.82
CA GLN A 45 7.65 8.77 7.01
C GLN A 45 9.04 8.14 7.20
N LEU A 46 9.31 7.02 6.53
CA LEU A 46 10.58 6.28 6.61
C LEU A 46 11.53 6.62 5.46
N VAL A 47 11.10 7.47 4.52
CA VAL A 47 11.97 7.96 3.44
C VAL A 47 13.11 8.77 4.07
N ASP A 48 14.33 8.51 3.60
CA ASP A 48 15.58 9.10 4.12
C ASP A 48 15.91 8.78 5.59
N ALA A 49 15.19 7.84 6.21
CA ALA A 49 15.56 7.28 7.51
C ALA A 49 16.83 6.42 7.40
N PRO A 50 17.67 6.36 8.47
CA PRO A 50 18.86 5.51 8.46
C PRO A 50 18.48 4.03 8.30
N LEU A 51 19.19 3.30 7.43
CA LEU A 51 18.95 1.88 7.20
C LEU A 51 19.56 1.04 8.33
N ASN A 52 18.84 0.94 9.44
CA ASN A 52 19.19 0.11 10.60
C ASN A 52 18.08 -0.93 10.86
N ALA A 53 18.31 -1.81 11.85
CA ALA A 53 17.36 -2.87 12.17
C ALA A 53 15.97 -2.36 12.59
N GLU A 54 15.90 -1.22 13.26
CA GLU A 54 14.65 -0.59 13.70
C GLU A 54 13.83 -0.09 12.50
N THR A 55 14.46 0.68 11.60
CA THR A 55 13.82 1.17 10.36
C THR A 55 13.31 0.02 9.48
N ILE A 56 14.04 -1.11 9.44
CA ILE A 56 13.60 -2.30 8.70
C ILE A 56 12.33 -2.90 9.34
N VAL A 57 12.28 -3.00 10.67
CA VAL A 57 11.08 -3.48 11.38
C VAL A 57 9.91 -2.53 11.14
N ASP A 58 10.13 -1.23 11.20
CA ASP A 58 9.10 -0.22 10.93
C ASP A 58 8.57 -0.29 9.49
N LEU A 59 9.45 -0.56 8.52
CA LEU A 59 9.06 -0.73 7.12
C LEU A 59 8.16 -1.95 6.94
N TYR A 60 8.48 -3.07 7.60
CA TYR A 60 7.66 -4.27 7.57
C TYR A 60 6.30 -4.04 8.25
N ALA A 61 6.30 -3.40 9.42
CA ALA A 61 5.07 -3.06 10.15
C ALA A 61 4.17 -2.13 9.32
N ALA A 62 4.72 -1.02 8.80
CA ALA A 62 3.97 -0.06 8.00
C ALA A 62 3.37 -0.68 6.73
N THR A 63 4.10 -1.60 6.08
CA THR A 63 3.61 -2.35 4.92
C THR A 63 2.46 -3.28 5.31
N ALA A 64 2.62 -4.06 6.38
CA ALA A 64 1.62 -5.01 6.85
C ALA A 64 0.34 -4.32 7.33
N GLU A 65 0.47 -3.26 8.14
CA GLU A 65 -0.64 -2.45 8.65
C GLU A 65 -1.49 -1.87 7.51
N ALA A 66 -0.85 -1.22 6.54
CA ALA A 66 -1.55 -0.59 5.43
C ALA A 66 -2.32 -1.61 4.57
N LEU A 67 -1.70 -2.75 4.26
CA LEU A 67 -2.32 -3.80 3.45
C LEU A 67 -3.42 -4.53 4.21
N ALA A 68 -3.25 -4.79 5.50
CA ALA A 68 -4.28 -5.40 6.34
C ALA A 68 -5.52 -4.50 6.48
N ALA A 69 -5.33 -3.18 6.55
CA ALA A 69 -6.42 -2.22 6.67
C ALA A 69 -7.25 -2.09 5.38
N TRP A 70 -6.60 -2.11 4.21
CA TRP A 70 -7.23 -1.69 2.95
C TRP A 70 -7.36 -2.79 1.89
N GLU A 71 -6.71 -3.94 2.06
CA GLU A 71 -6.66 -5.01 1.05
C GLU A 71 -6.99 -6.40 1.62
N PRO A 72 -8.28 -6.73 1.81
CA PRO A 72 -8.69 -8.00 2.43
C PRO A 72 -8.59 -9.22 1.49
N ARG A 73 -8.25 -9.02 0.21
CA ARG A 73 -8.33 -10.08 -0.82
C ARG A 73 -7.20 -11.09 -0.77
N PHE A 74 -6.12 -10.81 -0.01
CA PHE A 74 -5.00 -11.72 0.12
C PHE A 74 -4.49 -11.76 1.56
N ARG A 75 -3.68 -12.78 1.86
CA ARG A 75 -2.96 -12.91 3.12
C ARG A 75 -1.48 -12.60 2.86
N LEU A 76 -0.96 -11.56 3.51
CA LEU A 76 0.46 -11.26 3.48
C LEU A 76 1.25 -12.38 4.17
N THR A 77 2.22 -12.96 3.48
CA THR A 77 3.07 -14.04 4.00
C THR A 77 4.45 -13.54 4.39
N GLN A 78 5.03 -12.64 3.61
CA GLN A 78 6.37 -12.13 3.83
C GLN A 78 6.55 -10.76 3.15
N VAL A 79 7.33 -9.90 3.80
CA VAL A 79 7.94 -8.69 3.23
C VAL A 79 9.46 -8.88 3.35
N LYS A 80 10.22 -8.59 2.29
CA LYS A 80 11.67 -8.79 2.28
C LYS A 80 12.36 -7.63 1.61
#